data_AF-A0A0J6WTL8-F1
#
_entry.id   AF-A0A0J6WTL8-F1
#
_cell.length_a   1.000
_cell.length_b   1.000
_cell.length_c   1.000
_cell.angle_alpha   90.00
_cell.angle_beta   90.00
_cell.angle_gamma   90.00
#
_symmetry.space_group_name_H-M   'P 1'
#
loop_
_entity.id
_entity.type
_entity.pdbx_description
1 polymer ?
#
loop_
_entity_poly.entity_id
_entity_poly.type
_entity_poly.pdbx_seq_one_letter_code
_entity_poly.pdbx_strand_id
1 'polypeptide(L)'
;VISYIEKLSKRDVLSGRTVTGGIVTVADSSWQLSFTVNRQQQFKEQPKDQASIWIYALYSDVKGDFIKKPITECTGSEICQEWLYHMGVPQDELVELAQTECNTIPVYMPYVTAYFMPRAYKDRPLVVPNGSKNLAFIGNFAETERDTVFTTEYSVRTAMEAVYQLLEVDRGVPEVYASEFDVRVLMDAYYQLNDRKSLPELVNKNFLKR
;
A
#
# COMPACT_ATOMS: atom_id res chain seq x y z
N VAL A 1 14.91 -5.76 -18.95
CA VAL A 1 13.90 -5.61 -17.88
C VAL A 1 12.90 -4.47 -18.11
N ILE A 2 13.35 -3.22 -18.34
CA ILE A 2 12.46 -2.05 -18.52
C ILE A 2 11.34 -2.28 -19.55
N SER A 3 11.64 -2.85 -20.71
CA SER A 3 10.66 -3.12 -21.77
C SER A 3 9.48 -3.99 -21.32
N TYR A 4 9.67 -4.91 -20.38
CA TYR A 4 8.58 -5.72 -19.82
C TYR A 4 7.65 -4.87 -18.95
N ILE A 5 8.20 -3.91 -18.19
CA ILE A 5 7.44 -2.96 -17.38
C ILE A 5 6.65 -2.00 -18.30
N GLU A 6 7.25 -1.52 -19.38
CA GLU A 6 6.59 -0.66 -20.37
C GLU A 6 5.46 -1.39 -21.09
N LYS A 7 5.69 -2.66 -21.46
CA LYS A 7 4.66 -3.52 -22.07
C LYS A 7 3.45 -3.67 -21.16
N LEU A 8 3.65 -3.74 -19.84
CA LEU A 8 2.56 -3.85 -18.85
C LEU A 8 1.90 -2.49 -18.58
N SER A 9 2.68 -1.46 -18.25
CA SER A 9 2.20 -0.13 -17.84
C SER A 9 1.72 0.76 -18.99
N LYS A 10 2.10 0.43 -20.23
CA LYS A 10 1.85 1.21 -21.46
C LYS A 10 2.48 2.61 -21.44
N ARG A 11 3.53 2.80 -20.64
CA ARG A 11 4.20 4.08 -20.42
C ARG A 11 5.71 3.91 -20.41
N ASP A 12 6.42 4.92 -20.89
CA ASP A 12 7.87 5.02 -20.82
C ASP A 12 8.31 5.16 -19.35
N VAL A 13 9.10 4.19 -18.88
CA VAL A 13 9.57 4.09 -17.49
C VAL A 13 10.47 5.26 -17.10
N LEU A 14 11.26 5.81 -18.03
CA LEU A 14 12.27 6.85 -17.78
C LEU A 14 11.78 8.27 -18.13
N SER A 15 10.50 8.42 -18.49
CA SER A 15 9.90 9.70 -18.90
C SER A 15 9.77 10.77 -17.80
N GLY A 16 10.08 10.45 -16.54
CA GLY A 16 9.83 11.34 -15.40
C GLY A 16 8.36 11.44 -14.97
N ARG A 17 7.47 10.65 -15.57
CA ARG A 17 6.02 10.67 -15.33
C ARG A 17 5.55 9.39 -14.66
N THR A 18 4.24 9.27 -14.46
CA THR A 18 3.62 8.07 -13.90
C THR A 18 4.00 6.84 -14.73
N VAL A 19 4.42 5.75 -14.07
CA VAL A 19 4.68 4.46 -14.72
C VAL A 19 3.55 3.49 -14.41
N THR A 20 3.58 2.75 -13.30
CA THR A 20 2.50 1.79 -12.96
C THR A 20 1.26 2.49 -12.40
N GLY A 21 1.42 3.65 -11.76
CA GLY A 21 0.30 4.41 -11.18
C GLY A 21 -0.22 3.84 -9.86
N GLY A 22 0.62 3.08 -9.16
CA GLY A 22 0.24 2.28 -8.00
C GLY A 22 0.79 0.87 -8.14
N ILE A 23 0.48 0.01 -7.18
CA ILE A 23 0.89 -1.39 -7.23
C ILE A 23 0.20 -2.14 -8.36
N VAL A 24 0.94 -3.07 -8.96
CA VAL A 24 0.44 -4.12 -9.85
C VAL A 24 0.53 -5.41 -9.05
N THR A 25 -0.61 -6.06 -8.86
CA THR A 25 -0.70 -7.34 -8.12
C THR A 25 -0.68 -8.50 -9.08
N VAL A 26 0.20 -9.46 -8.82
CA VAL A 26 0.23 -10.75 -9.52
C VAL A 26 -0.72 -11.68 -8.80
N ALA A 27 -1.99 -11.69 -9.25
CA ALA A 27 -3.09 -12.33 -8.52
C ALA A 27 -2.90 -13.83 -8.29
N ASP A 28 -2.22 -14.51 -9.20
CA ASP A 28 -1.93 -15.95 -9.19
C ASP A 28 -0.56 -16.30 -8.59
N SER A 29 0.20 -15.33 -8.08
CA SER A 29 1.47 -15.60 -7.41
C SER A 29 1.26 -16.22 -6.02
N SER A 30 2.05 -17.25 -5.72
CA SER A 30 2.04 -17.93 -4.42
C SER A 30 2.37 -16.96 -3.26
N TRP A 31 3.27 -16.01 -3.48
CA TRP A 31 3.63 -14.98 -2.49
C TRP A 31 2.59 -13.86 -2.33
N GLN A 32 1.53 -13.83 -3.14
CA GLN A 32 0.67 -12.65 -3.31
C GLN A 32 1.53 -11.40 -3.51
N LEU A 33 2.44 -11.52 -4.48
CA LEU A 33 3.43 -10.52 -4.83
C LEU A 33 2.76 -9.35 -5.52
N SER A 34 3.21 -8.15 -5.16
CA SER A 34 2.88 -6.93 -5.88
C SER A 34 4.10 -6.05 -6.01
N PHE A 35 4.14 -5.25 -7.06
CA PHE A 35 5.24 -4.32 -7.30
C PHE A 35 4.73 -2.97 -7.80
N THR A 36 5.52 -1.91 -7.64
CA THR A 36 5.22 -0.60 -8.22
C THR A 36 6.47 0.04 -8.79
N VAL A 37 6.27 0.83 -9.83
CA VAL A 37 7.25 1.76 -10.37
C VAL A 37 6.61 3.14 -10.31
N ASN A 38 7.11 3.96 -9.38
CA ASN A 38 6.72 5.36 -9.29
C ASN A 38 7.40 6.18 -10.39
N ARG A 39 7.22 7.50 -10.37
CA ARG A 39 7.93 8.42 -11.28
C ARG A 39 9.44 8.25 -11.10
N GLN A 40 10.17 8.03 -12.19
CA GLN A 40 11.61 7.83 -12.13
C GLN A 40 12.38 9.12 -12.48
N GLN A 41 13.49 9.41 -11.82
CA GLN A 41 14.04 8.69 -10.67
C GLN A 41 13.32 9.06 -9.37
N GLN A 42 13.17 8.10 -8.45
CA GLN A 42 12.64 8.37 -7.10
C GLN A 42 13.69 9.02 -6.19
N PHE A 43 14.97 8.75 -6.43
CA PHE A 43 16.07 9.34 -5.68
C PHE A 43 16.73 10.43 -6.53
N LYS A 44 16.93 11.61 -5.93
CA LYS A 44 17.41 12.81 -6.67
C LYS A 44 18.77 12.62 -7.36
N GLU A 45 19.64 11.79 -6.78
CA GLU A 45 20.99 11.52 -7.28
C GLU A 45 21.09 10.22 -8.08
N GLN A 46 19.98 9.51 -8.30
CA GLN A 46 20.00 8.28 -9.10
C GLN A 46 20.27 8.61 -10.58
N PRO A 47 21.11 7.83 -11.28
CA PRO A 47 21.36 7.98 -12.71
C PRO A 47 20.07 7.93 -13.55
N LYS A 48 20.03 8.73 -14.63
CA LYS A 48 18.83 8.95 -15.46
C LYS A 48 18.39 7.73 -16.29
N ASP A 49 19.31 6.81 -16.50
CA ASP A 49 19.14 5.54 -17.21
C ASP A 49 18.70 4.39 -16.30
N GLN A 50 18.51 4.65 -15.00
CA GLN A 50 18.07 3.65 -14.02
C GLN A 50 16.62 3.87 -13.58
N ALA A 51 15.99 2.76 -13.19
CA ALA A 51 14.69 2.73 -12.56
C ALA A 51 14.75 1.89 -11.27
N SER A 52 14.11 2.37 -10.21
CA SER A 52 13.93 1.61 -8.96
C SER A 52 12.51 1.06 -8.88
N ILE A 53 12.42 -0.25 -8.70
CA ILE A 53 11.18 -1.01 -8.55
C ILE A 53 11.04 -1.40 -7.09
N TRP A 54 9.86 -1.18 -6.52
CA TRP A 54 9.53 -1.67 -5.17
C TRP A 54 8.65 -2.91 -5.29
N ILE A 55 9.03 -3.98 -4.60
CA ILE A 55 8.37 -5.29 -4.62
C ILE A 55 8.05 -5.68 -3.18
N TYR A 56 6.88 -6.26 -2.93
CA TYR A 56 6.55 -6.89 -1.66
C TYR A 56 5.72 -8.17 -1.87
N ALA A 57 5.71 -9.02 -0.85
CA ALA A 57 4.86 -10.20 -0.76
C ALA A 57 3.94 -10.07 0.46
N LEU A 58 2.67 -10.46 0.32
CA LEU A 58 1.75 -10.55 1.45
C LEU A 58 1.96 -11.84 2.26
N TYR A 59 2.33 -12.94 1.59
CA TYR A 59 2.58 -14.23 2.25
C TYR A 59 4.08 -14.50 2.33
N SER A 60 4.57 -14.73 3.55
CA SER A 60 6.02 -14.80 3.85
C SER A 60 6.52 -16.22 4.18
N ASP A 61 5.62 -17.18 4.31
CA ASP A 61 5.84 -18.56 4.76
C ASP A 61 5.52 -19.61 3.70
N VAL A 62 5.25 -19.19 2.46
CA VAL A 62 4.91 -20.06 1.33
C VAL A 62 5.98 -20.01 0.25
N LYS A 63 6.19 -21.13 -0.45
CA LYS A 63 7.16 -21.21 -1.54
C LYS A 63 6.67 -20.42 -2.77
N GLY A 64 7.60 -19.83 -3.52
CA GLY A 64 7.31 -19.17 -4.79
C GLY A 64 7.03 -20.14 -5.94
N ASP A 65 6.60 -19.57 -7.06
CA ASP A 65 6.19 -20.26 -8.28
C ASP A 65 7.38 -20.61 -9.17
N PHE A 66 8.45 -19.81 -9.15
CA PHE A 66 9.74 -20.14 -9.77
C PHE A 66 10.76 -20.51 -8.69
N ILE A 67 10.98 -19.63 -7.71
CA ILE A 67 11.86 -19.89 -6.57
C ILE A 67 11.13 -20.72 -5.52
N LYS A 68 11.60 -21.95 -5.29
CA LYS A 68 10.95 -22.93 -4.39
C LYS A 68 11.26 -22.74 -2.90
N LYS A 69 11.37 -21.47 -2.49
CA LYS A 69 11.61 -21.04 -1.11
C LYS A 69 10.60 -19.98 -0.68
N PRO A 70 10.33 -19.81 0.63
CA PRO A 70 9.69 -18.61 1.14
C PRO A 70 10.52 -17.36 0.83
N ILE A 71 9.85 -16.21 0.66
CA ILE A 71 10.54 -14.93 0.37
C ILE A 71 11.56 -14.57 1.45
N THR A 72 11.32 -14.98 2.69
CA THR A 72 12.19 -14.74 3.86
C THR A 72 13.52 -15.50 3.81
N GLU A 73 13.62 -16.53 2.97
CA GLU A 73 14.84 -17.31 2.70
C GLU A 73 15.52 -16.91 1.38
N CYS A 74 15.01 -15.88 0.71
CA CYS A 74 15.51 -15.45 -0.60
C CYS A 74 16.54 -14.33 -0.48
N THR A 75 17.59 -14.42 -1.31
CA THR A 75 18.44 -13.29 -1.64
C THR A 75 17.67 -12.28 -2.50
N GLY A 76 18.21 -11.06 -2.65
CA GLY A 76 17.63 -10.07 -3.56
C GLY A 76 17.52 -10.56 -5.00
N SER A 77 18.54 -11.27 -5.50
CA SER A 77 18.51 -11.84 -6.86
C SER A 77 17.40 -12.89 -7.02
N GLU A 78 17.16 -13.73 -6.01
CA GLU A 78 16.07 -14.72 -6.07
C GLU A 78 14.69 -14.06 -6.04
N ILE A 79 14.50 -13.00 -5.26
CA ILE A 79 13.25 -12.21 -5.30
C ILE A 79 13.05 -11.58 -6.68
N CYS A 80 14.12 -11.06 -7.29
CA CYS A 80 14.08 -10.52 -8.64
C CYS A 80 13.71 -11.59 -9.67
N GLN A 81 14.28 -12.80 -9.58
CA GLN A 81 13.95 -13.92 -10.47
C GLN A 81 12.46 -14.31 -10.39
N GLU A 82 11.90 -14.43 -9.18
CA GLU A 82 10.47 -14.71 -8.99
C GLU A 82 9.60 -13.62 -9.62
N TRP A 83 9.95 -12.35 -9.42
CA TRP A 83 9.23 -11.24 -10.03
C TRP A 83 9.35 -11.23 -11.57
N LEU A 84 10.54 -11.45 -12.12
CA LEU A 84 10.77 -11.51 -13.57
C LEU A 84 10.00 -12.68 -14.22
N TYR A 85 9.90 -13.82 -13.54
CA TYR A 85 9.06 -14.94 -13.96
C TYR A 85 7.60 -14.51 -14.13
N HIS A 86 7.03 -13.83 -13.12
CA HIS A 86 5.67 -13.29 -13.17
C HIS A 86 5.49 -12.13 -14.18
N MET A 87 6.57 -11.44 -14.55
CA MET A 87 6.57 -10.44 -15.63
C MET A 87 6.58 -11.07 -17.04
N GLY A 88 6.67 -12.41 -17.14
CA GLY A 88 6.66 -13.15 -18.41
C GLY A 88 8.00 -13.11 -19.14
N VAL A 89 9.11 -12.93 -18.43
CA VAL A 89 10.46 -13.04 -18.97
C VAL A 89 10.79 -14.52 -19.25
N PRO A 90 11.44 -14.87 -20.38
CA PRO A 90 11.87 -16.24 -20.66
C PRO A 90 12.69 -16.84 -19.52
N GLN A 91 12.39 -18.09 -19.15
CA GLN A 91 12.95 -18.72 -17.95
C GLN A 91 14.47 -18.88 -17.99
N ASP A 92 15.02 -19.06 -19.19
CA ASP A 92 16.45 -19.15 -19.46
C ASP A 92 17.20 -17.82 -19.30
N GLU A 93 16.50 -16.68 -19.31
CA GLU A 93 17.08 -15.34 -19.10
C GLU A 93 16.99 -14.86 -17.64
N LEU A 94 16.14 -15.48 -16.81
CA LEU A 94 15.81 -14.97 -15.46
C LEU A 94 17.03 -14.81 -14.56
N VAL A 95 17.88 -15.83 -14.50
CA VAL A 95 19.04 -15.86 -13.61
C VAL A 95 20.05 -14.80 -14.03
N GLU A 96 20.36 -14.72 -15.33
CA GLU A 96 21.29 -13.75 -15.88
C GLU A 96 20.81 -12.32 -15.62
N LEU A 97 19.60 -11.97 -16.07
CA LEU A 97 19.04 -10.63 -15.88
C LEU A 97 18.96 -10.21 -14.41
N ALA A 98 18.60 -11.13 -13.51
CA ALA A 98 18.52 -10.84 -12.09
C ALA A 98 19.89 -10.65 -11.40
N GLN A 99 20.98 -11.15 -11.99
CA GLN A 99 22.32 -11.08 -11.42
C GLN A 99 23.20 -10.01 -12.08
N THR A 100 23.00 -9.72 -13.35
CA THR A 100 23.84 -8.79 -14.13
C THR A 100 23.19 -7.43 -14.36
N GLU A 101 21.87 -7.40 -14.61
CA GLU A 101 21.14 -6.18 -14.95
C GLU A 101 20.39 -5.56 -13.77
N CYS A 102 20.23 -6.30 -12.67
CA CYS A 102 19.45 -5.87 -11.51
C CYS A 102 20.31 -5.87 -10.24
N ASN A 103 20.14 -4.82 -9.43
CA ASN A 103 20.61 -4.79 -8.05
C ASN A 103 19.40 -4.72 -7.12
N THR A 104 19.06 -5.84 -6.48
CA THR A 104 17.86 -5.96 -5.63
C THR A 104 18.27 -6.10 -4.17
N ILE A 105 17.75 -5.21 -3.32
CA ILE A 105 18.08 -5.14 -1.89
C ILE A 105 16.86 -5.56 -1.06
N PRO A 106 16.87 -6.76 -0.45
CA PRO A 106 15.79 -7.21 0.41
C PRO A 106 15.84 -6.48 1.77
N VAL A 107 14.67 -6.25 2.36
CA VAL A 107 14.54 -5.72 3.72
C VAL A 107 13.50 -6.55 4.47
N TYR A 108 13.90 -7.12 5.61
CA TYR A 108 12.99 -7.85 6.49
C TYR A 108 12.48 -6.92 7.60
N MET A 109 11.16 -6.79 7.73
CA MET A 109 10.53 -5.88 8.69
C MET A 109 9.55 -6.65 9.59
N PRO A 110 9.94 -7.05 10.81
CA PRO A 110 9.10 -7.87 11.68
C PRO A 110 7.78 -7.20 12.09
N TYR A 111 7.71 -5.87 12.05
CA TYR A 111 6.56 -5.09 12.54
C TYR A 111 5.85 -4.30 11.44
N VAL A 112 6.12 -4.57 10.16
CA VAL A 112 5.48 -3.80 9.06
C VAL A 112 3.95 -3.89 9.08
N THR A 113 3.39 -5.01 9.54
CA THR A 113 1.93 -5.23 9.65
C THR A 113 1.35 -4.85 11.02
N ALA A 114 2.17 -4.36 11.95
CA ALA A 114 1.79 -4.24 13.36
C ALA A 114 0.61 -3.27 13.61
N TYR A 115 0.43 -2.25 12.74
CA TYR A 115 -0.70 -1.32 12.84
C TYR A 115 -2.08 -1.98 12.67
N PHE A 116 -2.14 -3.11 11.97
CA PHE A 116 -3.39 -3.80 11.63
C PHE A 116 -3.65 -5.05 12.46
N MET A 117 -2.84 -5.31 13.50
CA MET A 117 -3.15 -6.37 14.45
C MET A 117 -4.52 -6.10 15.10
N PRO A 118 -5.38 -7.13 15.25
CA PRO A 118 -6.63 -6.99 15.97
C PRO A 118 -6.38 -6.39 17.35
N ARG A 119 -7.23 -5.45 17.75
CA ARG A 119 -7.06 -4.67 18.98
C ARG A 119 -8.41 -4.44 19.64
N ALA A 120 -8.40 -4.31 20.95
CA ALA A 120 -9.53 -3.85 21.74
C ALA A 120 -9.51 -2.31 21.88
N TYR A 121 -10.66 -1.77 22.27
CA TYR A 121 -10.73 -0.39 22.75
C TYR A 121 -9.77 -0.22 23.95
N LYS A 122 -8.98 0.86 23.95
CA LYS A 122 -7.92 1.18 24.94
C LYS A 122 -6.60 0.41 24.83
N ASP A 123 -6.41 -0.46 23.85
CA ASP A 123 -5.08 -1.02 23.58
C ASP A 123 -4.06 0.04 23.11
N ARG A 124 -4.56 1.16 22.57
CA ARG A 124 -3.78 2.35 22.24
C ARG A 124 -4.07 3.47 23.25
N PRO A 125 -3.06 4.23 23.69
CA PRO A 125 -3.27 5.40 24.53
C PRO A 125 -3.93 6.53 23.74
N LEU A 126 -4.77 7.33 24.40
CA LEU A 126 -5.24 8.60 23.84
C LEU A 126 -4.04 9.49 23.48
N VAL A 127 -4.20 10.35 22.46
CA VAL A 127 -3.19 11.34 22.08
C VAL A 127 -2.71 12.14 23.30
N VAL A 128 -3.63 12.65 24.12
CA VAL A 128 -3.33 13.18 25.46
C VAL A 128 -4.13 12.38 26.48
N PRO A 129 -3.50 11.52 27.30
CA PRO A 129 -4.20 10.75 28.32
C PRO A 129 -4.92 11.64 29.34
N ASN A 130 -6.07 11.17 29.84
CA ASN A 130 -6.84 11.87 30.86
C ASN A 130 -5.98 12.24 32.08
N GLY A 131 -5.96 13.52 32.44
CA GLY A 131 -5.18 14.04 33.56
C GLY A 131 -3.71 14.33 33.25
N SER A 132 -3.22 14.01 32.03
CA SER A 132 -1.88 14.40 31.59
C SER A 132 -1.72 15.92 31.58
N LYS A 133 -0.53 16.39 31.94
CA LYS A 133 -0.18 17.82 31.99
C LYS A 133 0.87 18.22 30.96
N ASN A 134 1.74 17.29 30.60
CA ASN A 134 2.92 17.55 29.76
C ASN A 134 3.37 16.32 28.96
N LEU A 135 2.52 15.31 28.83
CA LEU A 135 2.79 14.07 28.08
C LEU A 135 1.72 13.85 27.02
N ALA A 136 2.15 13.53 25.80
CA ALA A 136 1.31 13.08 24.70
C ALA A 136 1.92 11.89 23.97
N PHE A 137 1.08 11.08 23.33
CA PHE A 137 1.45 10.02 22.40
C PHE A 137 1.04 10.45 20.99
N ILE A 138 1.96 10.33 20.03
CA ILE A 138 1.72 10.67 18.62
C ILE A 138 2.06 9.48 17.72
N GLY A 139 1.58 9.51 16.48
CA GLY A 139 1.79 8.48 15.49
C GLY A 139 0.70 7.41 15.50
N ASN A 140 0.90 6.38 14.67
CA ASN A 140 -0.12 5.40 14.29
C ASN A 140 -0.53 4.44 15.42
N PHE A 141 0.17 4.44 16.56
CA PHE A 141 -0.21 3.69 17.76
C PHE A 141 -0.90 4.55 18.83
N ALA A 142 -1.15 5.84 18.60
CA ALA A 142 -2.01 6.66 19.45
C ALA A 142 -3.49 6.54 19.03
N GLU A 143 -4.42 6.81 19.94
CA GLU A 143 -5.86 6.73 19.73
C GLU A 143 -6.47 8.12 19.47
N THR A 144 -7.13 8.27 18.33
CA THR A 144 -8.04 9.37 17.98
C THR A 144 -9.22 8.82 17.17
N GLU A 145 -10.30 9.59 17.06
CA GLU A 145 -11.57 9.11 16.49
C GLU A 145 -11.53 8.98 14.97
N ARG A 146 -12.20 7.94 14.44
CA ARG A 146 -12.53 7.66 13.02
C ARG A 146 -11.37 7.51 12.03
N ASP A 147 -10.22 8.16 12.25
CA ASP A 147 -9.12 8.20 11.28
C ASP A 147 -8.42 6.84 11.12
N THR A 148 -7.67 6.69 10.03
CA THR A 148 -7.07 5.42 9.60
C THR A 148 -5.55 5.42 9.77
N VAL A 149 -5.04 4.40 10.47
CA VAL A 149 -3.60 4.14 10.61
C VAL A 149 -2.98 3.61 9.32
N PHE A 150 -1.66 3.43 9.30
CA PHE A 150 -0.87 3.16 8.08
C PHE A 150 -0.93 4.34 7.10
N THR A 151 -1.12 5.56 7.62
CA THR A 151 -1.13 6.78 6.81
C THR A 151 -0.20 7.82 7.42
N THR A 152 0.33 8.70 6.56
CA THR A 152 1.04 9.90 7.03
C THR A 152 0.08 10.88 7.68
N GLU A 153 -1.18 10.93 7.21
CA GLU A 153 -2.23 11.80 7.75
C GLU A 153 -2.45 11.55 9.23
N TYR A 154 -2.59 10.30 9.66
CA TYR A 154 -2.79 9.96 11.07
C TYR A 154 -1.63 10.43 11.96
N SER A 155 -0.39 10.35 11.47
CA SER A 155 0.78 10.89 12.18
C SER A 155 0.71 12.41 12.32
N VAL A 156 0.29 13.11 11.28
CA VAL A 156 0.14 14.58 11.29
C VAL A 156 -1.01 15.00 12.20
N ARG A 157 -2.17 14.30 12.12
CA ARG A 157 -3.34 14.53 12.98
C ARG A 157 -2.97 14.39 14.45
N THR A 158 -2.43 13.26 14.85
CA THR A 158 -2.09 13.00 16.26
C THR A 158 -1.05 13.99 16.78
N ALA A 159 -0.11 14.43 15.95
CA ALA A 159 0.81 15.51 16.29
C ALA A 159 0.09 16.87 16.47
N MET A 160 -0.82 17.22 15.56
CA MET A 160 -1.61 18.44 15.64
C MET A 160 -2.49 18.46 16.90
N GLU A 161 -3.22 17.37 17.15
CA GLU A 161 -4.08 17.19 18.32
C GLU A 161 -3.29 17.26 19.63
N ALA A 162 -2.11 16.65 19.70
CA ALA A 162 -1.24 16.69 20.88
C ALA A 162 -0.79 18.13 21.20
N VAL A 163 -0.27 18.84 20.20
CA VAL A 163 0.20 20.21 20.35
C VAL A 163 -0.95 21.14 20.75
N TYR A 164 -2.10 21.00 20.11
CA TYR A 164 -3.26 21.86 20.36
C TYR A 164 -3.83 21.65 21.77
N GLN A 165 -3.93 20.40 22.22
CA GLN A 165 -4.43 20.09 23.56
C GLN A 165 -3.46 20.50 24.67
N LEU A 166 -2.16 20.27 24.52
CA LEU A 166 -1.17 20.59 25.58
C LEU A 166 -0.83 22.07 25.67
N LEU A 167 -0.88 22.81 24.56
CA LEU A 167 -0.56 24.25 24.52
C LEU A 167 -1.80 25.15 24.47
N GLU A 168 -3.00 24.58 24.59
CA GLU A 168 -4.27 25.31 24.57
C GLU A 168 -4.39 26.24 23.35
N VAL A 169 -4.04 25.72 22.16
CA VAL A 169 -4.09 26.50 20.92
C VAL A 169 -5.54 26.79 20.56
N ASP A 170 -5.92 28.08 20.55
CA ASP A 170 -7.29 28.54 20.24
C ASP A 170 -7.59 28.52 18.73
N ARG A 171 -7.63 27.30 18.16
CA ARG A 171 -7.99 27.03 16.77
C ARG A 171 -8.55 25.61 16.63
N GLY A 172 -9.55 25.43 15.77
CA GLY A 172 -10.08 24.10 15.46
C GLY A 172 -9.08 23.20 14.72
N VAL A 173 -8.97 21.95 15.15
CA VAL A 173 -8.36 20.86 14.38
C VAL A 173 -9.40 20.36 13.37
N PRO A 174 -9.06 20.19 12.08
CA PRO A 174 -10.01 19.65 11.11
C PRO A 174 -10.41 18.21 11.49
N GLU A 175 -11.72 17.95 11.52
CA GLU A 175 -12.22 16.59 11.69
C GLU A 175 -11.79 15.67 10.53
N VAL A 176 -11.92 14.36 10.72
CA VAL A 176 -11.81 13.41 9.61
C VAL A 176 -12.92 13.72 8.60
N TYR A 177 -12.57 13.81 7.32
CA TYR A 177 -13.50 14.15 6.24
C TYR A 177 -14.79 13.33 6.35
N ALA A 178 -15.92 14.03 6.45
CA ALA A 178 -17.23 13.45 6.79
C ALA A 178 -17.93 12.74 5.61
N SER A 179 -17.17 12.08 4.72
CA SER A 179 -17.72 11.40 3.54
C SER A 179 -18.72 10.29 3.88
N GLU A 180 -18.51 9.58 4.98
CA GLU A 180 -19.43 8.51 5.44
C GLU A 180 -20.81 9.04 5.87
N PHE A 181 -20.93 10.34 6.10
CA PHE A 181 -22.19 11.01 6.44
C PHE A 181 -22.80 11.78 5.25
N ASP A 182 -22.11 11.84 4.11
CA ASP A 182 -22.60 12.49 2.90
C ASP A 182 -23.39 11.49 2.03
N VAL A 183 -24.71 11.68 1.98
CA VAL A 183 -25.62 10.83 1.19
C VAL A 183 -25.22 10.71 -0.29
N ARG A 184 -24.57 11.73 -0.86
CA ARG A 184 -24.11 11.70 -2.26
C ARG A 184 -22.99 10.68 -2.42
N VAL A 185 -22.03 10.69 -1.48
CA VAL A 185 -20.93 9.72 -1.46
C VAL A 185 -21.44 8.31 -1.19
N LEU A 186 -22.44 8.15 -0.31
CA LEU A 186 -23.05 6.85 -0.06
C LEU A 186 -23.77 6.28 -1.30
N MET A 187 -24.47 7.12 -2.05
CA MET A 187 -25.11 6.72 -3.31
C MET A 187 -24.08 6.36 -4.39
N ASP A 188 -23.00 7.16 -4.50
CA ASP A 188 -21.90 6.86 -5.40
C ASP A 188 -21.22 5.53 -5.01
N ALA A 189 -20.97 5.31 -3.72
CA ALA A 189 -20.40 4.07 -3.21
C ALA A 189 -21.29 2.87 -3.53
N TYR A 190 -22.60 2.97 -3.30
CA TYR A 190 -23.57 1.94 -3.69
C TYR A 190 -23.48 1.62 -5.18
N TYR A 191 -23.45 2.65 -6.04
CA TYR A 191 -23.36 2.47 -7.48
C TYR A 191 -22.04 1.81 -7.91
N GLN A 192 -20.90 2.26 -7.38
CA GLN A 192 -19.59 1.69 -7.72
C GLN A 192 -19.42 0.25 -7.21
N LEU A 193 -19.88 -0.05 -5.99
CA LEU A 193 -19.85 -1.41 -5.41
C LEU A 193 -20.65 -2.44 -6.22
N ASN A 194 -21.63 -1.98 -7.00
CA ASN A 194 -22.51 -2.82 -7.80
C ASN A 194 -22.14 -2.84 -9.30
N ASP A 195 -20.88 -2.56 -9.63
CA ASP A 195 -20.38 -2.44 -11.02
C ASP A 195 -21.15 -1.42 -11.85
N ARG A 196 -21.52 -0.28 -11.25
CA ARG A 196 -22.25 0.80 -11.93
C ARG A 196 -23.62 0.37 -12.46
N LYS A 197 -24.26 -0.56 -11.77
CA LYS A 197 -25.66 -0.94 -12.03
C LYS A 197 -26.59 -0.03 -11.25
N SER A 198 -27.62 0.46 -11.92
CA SER A 198 -28.71 1.21 -11.30
C SER A 198 -29.57 0.31 -10.40
N LEU A 199 -30.33 0.94 -9.48
CA LEU A 199 -31.27 0.22 -8.60
C LEU A 199 -32.23 -0.71 -9.37
N PRO A 200 -32.89 -0.29 -10.47
CA PRO A 200 -33.76 -1.19 -11.23
C PRO A 200 -33.03 -2.40 -11.82
N GLU A 201 -31.80 -2.25 -12.32
CA GLU A 201 -31.01 -3.35 -12.89
C GLU A 201 -30.63 -4.40 -11.83
N LEU A 202 -30.41 -3.98 -10.59
CA LEU A 202 -30.11 -4.86 -9.46
C LEU A 202 -31.37 -5.58 -8.96
N VAL A 203 -32.48 -4.85 -8.85
CA VAL A 203 -33.74 -5.36 -8.27
C VAL A 203 -34.49 -6.27 -9.24
N ASN A 204 -34.45 -6.02 -10.55
CA ASN A 204 -35.13 -6.85 -11.56
C ASN A 204 -34.57 -8.28 -11.67
N LYS A 205 -33.38 -8.55 -11.11
CA LYS A 205 -32.84 -9.92 -10.99
C LYS A 205 -33.30 -10.65 -9.71
N ASN A 206 -33.82 -9.92 -8.72
CA ASN A 206 -34.16 -10.43 -7.38
C ASN A 206 -35.65 -10.37 -7.04
N PHE A 207 -36.51 -9.86 -7.92
CA PHE A 207 -37.94 -10.08 -7.81
C PHE A 207 -38.27 -11.52 -8.22
N LEU A 208 -38.08 -12.45 -7.28
CA LEU A 208 -38.90 -13.65 -7.22
C LEU A 208 -40.35 -13.19 -7.37
N LYS A 209 -41.00 -13.67 -8.43
CA LYS A 209 -42.45 -13.68 -8.62
C LYS A 209 -43.11 -13.92 -7.25
N ARG A 210 -43.67 -12.88 -6.64
CA ARG A 210 -44.72 -13.04 -5.65
C ARG A 210 -46.04 -13.18 -6.39
#